data_AF-M3IM39-F1
#
_entry.id   AF-M3IM39-F1
#
_cell.length_a   1.000
_cell.length_b   1.000
_cell.length_c   1.000
_cell.angle_alpha   90.00
_cell.angle_beta   90.00
_cell.angle_gamma   90.00
#
_symmetry.space_group_name_H-M   'P 1'
#
loop_
_entity.id
_entity.type
_entity.pdbx_description
1 polymer ?
#
loop_
_entity_poly.entity_id
_entity_poly.type
_entity_poly.pdbx_seq_one_letter_code
_entity_poly.pdbx_strand_id
1 'polypeptide(L)'
;MERLQSAVAEVQELKSEVKDSKAIVAKIASAILEIWKAREIFYESMPQVKRDFKRENEEDERRYEELNAILNKAYEFEKNGDFGKATQVYDKLLQVSKYGFFKLTAQAGLYRCGVVAIQTKG
;
A
#
# COMPACT_ATOMS: atom_id res chain seq x y z
N MET A 1 37.52 33.32 -6.92
CA MET A 1 36.41 33.45 -7.87
C MET A 1 35.82 32.09 -8.24
N GLU A 2 36.63 31.12 -8.69
CA GLU A 2 36.15 29.77 -9.06
C GLU A 2 35.40 29.02 -7.95
N ARG A 3 35.92 29.03 -6.71
CA ARG A 3 35.23 28.40 -5.56
C ARG A 3 33.85 28.99 -5.27
N LEU A 4 33.68 30.29 -5.53
CA LEU A 4 32.41 30.99 -5.30
C LEU A 4 31.40 30.64 -6.41
N GLN A 5 31.88 30.49 -7.64
CA GLN A 5 31.06 30.06 -8.78
C GLN A 5 30.60 28.60 -8.65
N SER A 6 31.47 27.71 -8.16
CA SER A 6 31.12 26.31 -7.86
C SER A 6 30.00 26.23 -6.82
N ALA A 7 30.12 26.96 -5.71
CA ALA A 7 29.10 26.98 -4.67
C ALA A 7 27.76 27.55 -5.16
N VAL A 8 27.78 28.53 -6.07
CA VAL A 8 26.55 29.06 -6.69
C VAL A 8 25.86 28.02 -7.59
N ALA A 9 26.63 27.22 -8.34
CA ALA A 9 26.08 26.17 -9.18
C ALA A 9 25.42 25.06 -8.33
N GLU A 10 26.08 24.62 -7.26
CA GLU A 10 25.51 23.63 -6.31
C GLU A 10 24.21 24.13 -5.67
N VAL A 11 24.14 25.40 -5.26
CA VAL A 11 22.92 25.98 -4.69
C VAL A 11 21.78 26.05 -5.73
N GLN A 12 22.10 26.32 -6.99
CA GLN A 12 21.10 26.33 -8.06
C GLN A 12 20.56 24.93 -8.36
N GLU A 13 21.43 23.92 -8.38
CA GLU A 13 21.07 22.51 -8.56
C GLU A 13 20.15 22.03 -7.43
N LEU A 14 20.56 22.24 -6.17
CA LEU A 14 19.74 21.90 -4.99
C LEU A 14 18.38 22.59 -5.01
N LYS A 15 18.31 23.85 -5.47
CA LYS A 15 17.04 24.58 -5.59
C LYS A 15 16.13 23.98 -6.67
N SER A 16 16.70 23.46 -7.75
CA SER A 16 15.95 22.73 -8.79
C SER A 16 15.41 21.42 -8.23
N GLU A 17 16.23 20.61 -7.57
CA GLU A 17 15.82 19.34 -6.96
C GLU A 17 14.69 19.51 -5.94
N VAL A 18 14.76 20.55 -5.10
CA VAL A 18 13.72 20.88 -4.12
C VAL A 18 12.41 21.28 -4.83
N LYS A 19 12.49 22.02 -5.94
CA LYS A 19 11.31 22.41 -6.73
C LYS A 19 10.65 21.18 -7.35
N ASP A 20 11.43 20.26 -7.91
CA ASP A 20 10.93 19.02 -8.50
C ASP A 20 10.31 18.11 -7.43
N SER A 21 10.94 18.00 -6.27
CA SER A 21 10.41 17.26 -5.12
C SER A 21 9.06 17.81 -4.67
N LYS A 22 8.91 19.14 -4.57
CA LYS A 22 7.62 19.77 -4.24
C LYS A 22 6.55 19.49 -5.28
N ALA A 23 6.91 19.51 -6.56
CA ALA A 23 5.97 19.20 -7.65
C ALA A 23 5.53 17.72 -7.59
N ILE A 24 6.44 16.80 -7.27
CA ILE A 24 6.12 15.38 -7.08
C ILE A 24 5.18 15.19 -5.87
N VAL A 25 5.50 15.82 -4.73
CA VAL A 25 4.64 15.76 -3.53
C VAL A 25 3.24 16.29 -3.81
N ALA A 26 3.13 17.41 -4.53
CA ALA A 26 1.83 17.97 -4.92
C ALA A 26 1.02 17.01 -5.80
N LYS A 27 1.68 16.33 -6.76
CA LYS A 27 1.03 15.30 -7.60
C LYS A 27 0.56 14.10 -6.76
N ILE A 28 1.38 13.63 -5.83
CA ILE A 28 1.02 12.53 -4.92
C ILE A 28 -0.19 12.93 -4.06
N ALA A 29 -0.18 14.13 -3.47
CA ALA A 29 -1.29 14.63 -2.66
C ALA A 29 -2.59 14.70 -3.47
N SER A 30 -2.54 15.18 -4.72
CA SER A 30 -3.69 15.20 -5.62
C SER A 30 -4.21 13.79 -5.92
N ALA A 31 -3.30 12.84 -6.23
CA ALA A 31 -3.67 11.45 -6.50
C ALA A 31 -4.34 10.79 -5.28
N ILE A 32 -3.87 11.06 -4.06
CA ILE A 32 -4.49 10.56 -2.82
C ILE A 32 -5.93 11.05 -2.70
N LEU A 33 -6.19 12.33 -2.99
CA LEU A 33 -7.54 12.89 -2.94
C LEU A 33 -8.47 12.24 -3.97
N GLU A 34 -7.99 12.01 -5.19
CA GLU A 34 -8.77 11.31 -6.22
C GLU A 34 -9.05 9.85 -5.84
N ILE A 35 -8.08 9.16 -5.22
CA ILE A 35 -8.28 7.81 -4.69
C ILE A 35 -9.35 7.83 -3.58
N TRP A 36 -9.35 8.82 -2.70
CA TRP A 36 -10.40 8.94 -1.66
C TRP A 36 -11.78 9.16 -2.25
N LYS A 37 -11.91 10.02 -3.27
CA LYS A 37 -13.19 10.22 -3.97
C LYS A 37 -13.66 8.92 -4.61
N ALA A 38 -12.78 8.23 -5.34
CA ALA A 38 -13.09 6.94 -5.94
C ALA A 38 -13.50 5.91 -4.88
N ARG A 39 -12.84 5.90 -3.72
CA ARG A 39 -13.17 5.04 -2.57
C ARG A 39 -14.57 5.33 -2.04
N GLU A 40 -14.95 6.60 -1.87
CA GLU A 40 -16.30 6.94 -1.38
C GLU A 40 -17.37 6.54 -2.40
N ILE A 41 -17.16 6.78 -3.71
CA ILE A 41 -18.08 6.31 -4.76
C ILE A 41 -18.21 4.78 -4.72
N PHE A 42 -17.10 4.07 -4.55
CA PHE A 42 -17.09 2.62 -4.42
C PHE A 42 -17.88 2.16 -3.17
N TYR A 43 -17.75 2.88 -2.07
CA TYR A 43 -18.49 2.58 -0.85
C TYR A 43 -19.99 2.94 -0.92
N GLU A 44 -20.36 4.01 -1.62
CA GLU A 44 -21.75 4.35 -1.88
C GLU A 44 -22.42 3.31 -2.78
N SER A 45 -21.70 2.83 -3.79
CA SER A 45 -22.19 1.78 -4.70
C SER A 45 -22.18 0.38 -4.07
N MET A 46 -21.30 0.13 -3.10
CA MET A 46 -21.22 -1.13 -2.35
C MET A 46 -21.16 -0.90 -0.83
N PRO A 47 -22.28 -0.50 -0.19
CA PRO A 47 -22.32 -0.15 1.23
C PRO A 47 -21.90 -1.28 2.16
N GLN A 48 -22.09 -2.54 1.73
CA GLN A 48 -21.63 -3.72 2.46
C GLN A 48 -20.12 -3.74 2.63
N VAL A 49 -19.35 -3.23 1.67
CA VAL A 49 -17.90 -3.18 1.75
C VAL A 49 -17.45 -2.12 2.75
N LYS A 50 -18.06 -0.92 2.77
CA LYS A 50 -17.76 0.12 3.77
C LYS A 50 -18.04 -0.36 5.21
N ARG A 51 -19.14 -1.10 5.39
CA ARG A 51 -19.56 -1.64 6.69
C ARG A 51 -18.56 -2.66 7.25
N ASP A 52 -17.94 -3.45 6.39
CA ASP A 52 -16.95 -4.47 6.78
C ASP A 52 -15.64 -3.89 7.31
N PHE A 53 -15.19 -2.73 6.82
CA PHE A 53 -13.99 -2.04 7.33
C PHE A 53 -14.19 -1.48 8.74
N LYS A 54 -15.41 -1.06 9.08
CA LYS A 54 -15.73 -0.50 10.40
C LYS A 54 -16.03 -1.58 11.44
N ARG A 55 -16.68 -2.68 11.03
CA ARG A 55 -17.15 -3.71 11.95
C ARG A 55 -16.06 -4.53 12.63
N GLU A 56 -15.00 -4.97 11.96
CA GLU A 56 -14.03 -5.89 12.61
C GLU A 56 -13.32 -5.25 13.81
N ASN A 57 -12.89 -4.00 13.69
CA ASN A 57 -12.22 -3.29 14.79
C ASN A 57 -13.21 -2.87 15.90
N GLU A 58 -14.44 -2.49 15.54
CA GLU A 58 -15.46 -2.07 16.50
C GLU A 58 -16.16 -3.26 17.20
N GLU A 59 -16.18 -4.46 16.61
CA GLU A 59 -16.82 -5.68 17.16
C GLU A 59 -15.85 -6.55 17.99
N ASP A 60 -14.57 -6.66 17.59
CA ASP A 60 -13.57 -7.47 18.30
C ASP A 60 -12.14 -6.98 18.01
N GLU A 61 -11.69 -5.99 18.78
CA GLU A 61 -10.36 -5.37 18.68
C GLU A 61 -9.23 -6.41 18.71
N ARG A 62 -9.34 -7.43 19.58
CA ARG A 62 -8.31 -8.46 19.72
C ARG A 62 -8.18 -9.29 18.45
N ARG A 63 -9.31 -9.66 17.85
CA ARG A 63 -9.32 -10.37 16.57
C ARG A 63 -8.80 -9.49 15.42
N TYR A 64 -9.10 -8.20 15.45
CA TYR A 64 -8.54 -7.25 14.48
C TYR A 64 -7.01 -7.20 14.57
N GLU A 65 -6.45 -7.11 15.77
CA GLU A 65 -5.00 -7.14 15.98
C GLU A 65 -4.36 -8.45 15.49
N GLU A 66 -4.99 -9.60 15.74
CA GLU A 66 -4.52 -10.90 15.24
C GLU A 66 -4.48 -10.95 13.70
N LEU A 67 -5.55 -10.51 13.04
CA LEU A 67 -5.62 -10.44 11.58
C LEU A 67 -4.61 -9.45 11.00
N ASN A 68 -4.41 -8.32 11.69
CA ASN A 68 -3.42 -7.31 11.30
C ASN A 68 -1.99 -7.82 11.44
N ALA A 69 -1.70 -8.61 12.48
CA ALA A 69 -0.39 -9.26 12.65
C ALA A 69 -0.11 -10.26 11.52
N ILE A 70 -1.12 -11.04 11.10
CA ILE A 70 -1.00 -11.95 9.95
C ILE A 70 -0.73 -11.15 8.67
N LEU A 71 -1.45 -10.05 8.45
CA LEU A 71 -1.26 -9.18 7.30
C LEU A 71 0.15 -8.57 7.26
N ASN A 72 0.63 -8.02 8.37
CA ASN A 72 1.97 -7.44 8.46
C ASN A 72 3.06 -8.47 8.14
N LYS A 73 2.91 -9.71 8.62
CA LYS A 73 3.83 -10.79 8.29
C LYS A 73 3.84 -11.13 6.79
N ALA A 74 2.68 -11.09 6.12
CA ALA A 74 2.60 -11.28 4.68
C ALA A 74 3.36 -10.15 3.94
N TYR A 75 3.18 -8.91 4.36
CA TYR A 75 3.91 -7.76 3.81
C TYR A 75 5.41 -7.85 4.02
N GLU A 76 5.88 -8.31 5.18
CA GLU A 76 7.30 -8.53 5.42
C GLU A 76 7.90 -9.54 4.45
N PHE A 77 7.22 -10.69 4.23
CA PHE A 77 7.68 -11.66 3.24
C PHE A 77 7.65 -11.08 1.82
N GLU A 78 6.60 -10.33 1.45
CA GLU A 78 6.50 -9.69 0.14
C GLU A 78 7.65 -8.69 -0.08
N LYS A 79 7.93 -7.85 0.92
CA LYS A 79 9.01 -6.86 0.89
C LYS A 79 10.40 -7.51 0.82
N ASN A 80 10.57 -8.65 1.49
CA ASN A 80 11.83 -9.41 1.46
C ASN A 80 11.99 -10.26 0.19
N GLY A 81 11.01 -10.24 -0.73
CA GLY A 81 11.03 -11.03 -1.98
C GLY A 81 10.68 -12.51 -1.79
N ASP A 82 10.29 -12.93 -0.58
CA ASP A 82 9.85 -14.27 -0.24
C ASP A 82 8.39 -14.50 -0.71
N PHE A 83 8.12 -14.30 -2.01
CA PHE A 83 6.75 -14.31 -2.57
C PHE A 83 5.99 -15.62 -2.32
N GLY A 84 6.67 -16.76 -2.28
CA GLY A 84 6.04 -18.04 -1.97
C GLY A 84 5.49 -18.09 -0.53
N LYS A 85 6.26 -17.59 0.44
CA LYS A 85 5.79 -17.49 1.84
C LYS A 85 4.72 -16.41 1.99
N ALA A 86 4.89 -15.26 1.33
CA ALA A 86 3.88 -14.20 1.31
C ALA A 86 2.54 -14.74 0.80
N THR A 87 2.55 -15.51 -0.30
CA THR A 87 1.36 -16.15 -0.87
C THR A 87 0.67 -17.06 0.15
N GLN A 88 1.41 -17.91 0.85
CA GLN A 88 0.84 -18.80 1.88
C GLN A 88 0.20 -18.01 3.03
N VAL A 89 0.83 -16.91 3.47
CA VAL A 89 0.29 -16.09 4.56
C VAL A 89 -0.94 -15.31 4.10
N TYR A 90 -0.95 -14.79 2.88
CA TYR A 90 -2.15 -14.15 2.31
C TYR A 90 -3.30 -15.14 2.12
N ASP A 91 -3.03 -16.37 1.67
CA ASP A 91 -4.08 -17.40 1.55
C ASP A 91 -4.66 -17.78 2.92
N LYS A 92 -3.80 -17.91 3.94
CA LYS A 92 -4.24 -18.09 5.32
C LYS A 92 -5.12 -16.92 5.79
N LEU A 93 -4.69 -15.67 5.55
CA LEU A 93 -5.44 -14.47 5.91
C LEU A 93 -6.83 -14.45 5.26
N LEU A 94 -6.91 -14.87 3.99
CA LEU A 94 -8.15 -14.96 3.22
C LEU A 94 -9.14 -15.97 3.83
N GLN A 95 -8.64 -17.10 4.35
CA GLN A 95 -9.46 -18.14 4.97
C GLN A 95 -9.98 -17.75 6.35
N VAL A 96 -9.17 -17.07 7.17
CA VAL A 96 -9.52 -16.75 8.57
C VAL A 96 -10.28 -15.43 8.74
N SER A 97 -10.11 -14.50 7.80
CA SER A 97 -10.86 -13.26 7.78
C SER A 97 -12.30 -13.51 7.34
N LYS A 98 -13.25 -12.95 8.08
CA LYS A 98 -14.66 -13.01 7.71
C LYS A 98 -15.10 -11.79 6.88
N TYR A 99 -14.40 -10.66 6.97
CA TYR A 99 -14.87 -9.36 6.49
C TYR A 99 -13.97 -8.74 5.40
N GLY A 100 -14.53 -7.76 4.69
CA GLY A 100 -14.01 -7.16 3.48
C GLY A 100 -12.58 -6.61 3.52
N PHE A 101 -12.10 -5.97 4.60
CA PHE A 101 -10.76 -5.34 4.56
C PHE A 101 -9.63 -6.36 4.41
N PHE A 102 -9.49 -7.29 5.36
CA PHE A 102 -8.40 -8.26 5.32
C PHE A 102 -8.57 -9.24 4.15
N LYS A 103 -9.80 -9.59 3.75
CA LYS A 103 -10.04 -10.37 2.54
C LYS A 103 -9.58 -9.66 1.26
N LEU A 104 -9.98 -8.41 1.04
CA LEU A 104 -9.57 -7.64 -0.13
C LEU A 104 -8.05 -7.46 -0.16
N THR A 105 -7.45 -7.19 1.00
CA THR A 105 -6.00 -7.03 1.12
C THR A 105 -5.26 -8.33 0.82
N ALA A 106 -5.77 -9.47 1.32
CA ALA A 106 -5.24 -10.79 1.00
C ALA A 106 -5.34 -11.11 -0.49
N GLN A 107 -6.49 -10.85 -1.13
CA GLN A 107 -6.67 -11.06 -2.57
C GLN A 107 -5.72 -10.20 -3.40
N ALA A 108 -5.56 -8.93 -3.05
CA ALA A 108 -4.61 -8.04 -3.70
C ALA A 108 -3.15 -8.54 -3.54
N GLY A 109 -2.80 -9.03 -2.33
CA GLY A 109 -1.49 -9.63 -2.06
C GLY A 109 -1.24 -10.89 -2.89
N LEU A 110 -2.21 -11.80 -2.95
CA LEU A 110 -2.15 -13.01 -3.78
C LEU A 110 -1.97 -12.67 -5.27
N TYR A 111 -2.67 -11.64 -5.76
CA TYR A 111 -2.47 -11.18 -7.13
C TYR A 111 -1.05 -10.66 -7.35
N ARG A 112 -0.52 -9.78 -6.48
CA ARG A 112 0.85 -9.26 -6.60
C ARG A 112 1.89 -10.36 -6.55
N CYS A 113 1.80 -11.28 -5.58
CA CYS A 113 2.76 -12.37 -5.43
C CYS A 113 2.61 -13.44 -6.52
N GLY A 114 1.39 -13.69 -7.01
CA GLY A 114 1.10 -14.66 -8.06
C GLY A 114 1.51 -14.20 -9.46
N VAL A 115 1.34 -12.91 -9.79
CA VAL A 115 1.77 -12.33 -11.07
C VAL A 115 3.30 -12.35 -11.19
N VAL A 116 4.04 -12.19 -10.09
CA VAL A 116 5.52 -12.25 -10.08
C VAL A 116 6.04 -13.68 -10.32
N ALA A 117 5.33 -14.72 -9.86
CA ALA A 117 5.74 -16.12 -10.07
C ALA A 117 5.68 -16.60 -11.54
N ILE A 118 4.91 -15.90 -12.38
CA ILE A 118 4.81 -16.19 -13.83
C ILE A 118 5.97 -15.52 -14.60
N GLN A 119 6.48 -14.39 -14.11
CA GLN A 119 7.54 -13.62 -14.79
C GLN A 119 8.97 -14.12 -14.51
N THR A 120 9.20 -14.88 -13.44
CA THR A 120 10.54 -15.42 -13.10
C THR A 120 10.81 -16.83 -13.64
N LYS A 121 9.95 -17.35 -14.53
CA LYS A 121 10.12 -18.64 -15.21
C LYS A 121 10.48 -18.51 -16.70
N GLY A 122 10.86 -17.31 -17.16
CA GLY A 122 11.34 -17.03 -18.52
C GLY A 122 12.84 -16.89 -18.58
#